data_AF-A0A837RGQ2-F1
#
_entry.id   AF-A0A837RGQ2-F1
#
_cell.length_a   1.000
_cell.length_b   1.000
_cell.length_c   1.000
_cell.angle_alpha   90.00
_cell.angle_beta   90.00
_cell.angle_gamma   90.00
#
_symmetry.space_group_name_H-M   'P 1'
#
loop_
_entity.id
_entity.type
_entity.pdbx_description
1 polymer ?
#
loop_
_entity_poly.entity_id
_entity_poly.type
_entity_poly.pdbx_seq_one_letter_code
_entity_poly.pdbx_strand_id
1 'polypeptide(L)' 'MDIGTSVSFVLEGQTYTGTIAKSYTNSYLINFNSTDPEIIDKYHNKVIISQKKVQAVK' A
#
# COMPACT_ATOMS: atom_id res chain seq x y z
N MET A 1 -6.02 -12.01 -0.67
CA MET A 1 -5.58 -10.86 -1.48
C MET A 1 -4.42 -11.33 -2.32
N ASP A 2 -4.55 -11.15 -3.63
CA ASP A 2 -3.60 -11.67 -4.59
C ASP A 2 -2.62 -10.58 -5.03
N ILE A 3 -1.44 -11.00 -5.48
CA ILE A 3 -0.45 -10.11 -6.07
C ILE A 3 -1.05 -9.50 -7.35
N GLY A 4 -0.97 -8.18 -7.50
CA GLY A 4 -1.65 -7.44 -8.56
C GLY A 4 -3.01 -6.87 -8.16
N THR A 5 -3.50 -7.15 -6.95
CA THR A 5 -4.74 -6.55 -6.44
C THR A 5 -4.49 -5.12 -5.97
N SER A 6 -5.40 -4.22 -6.33
CA SER A 6 -5.44 -2.85 -5.81
C SER A 6 -6.00 -2.84 -4.39
N VAL A 7 -5.25 -2.24 -3.47
CA VAL A 7 -5.61 -2.11 -2.06
C VAL A 7 -5.51 -0.66 -1.64
N SER A 8 -6.43 -0.25 -0.77
CA SER A 8 -6.39 1.02 -0.08
C SER A 8 -5.87 0.82 1.34
N PHE A 9 -5.05 1.75 1.80
CA PHE A 9 -4.49 1.73 3.14
C PHE A 9 -4.39 3.15 3.68
N VAL A 10 -4.55 3.29 4.99
CA VAL A 10 -4.42 4.59 5.65
C VAL A 10 -3.02 4.72 6.21
N LEU A 11 -2.32 5.78 5.81
CA LEU A 11 -0.97 6.09 6.22
C LEU A 11 -0.91 7.55 6.63
N GLU A 12 -0.40 7.83 7.84
CA GLU A 12 -0.38 9.18 8.44
C GLU A 12 -1.72 9.93 8.39
N GLY A 13 -2.83 9.19 8.47
CA GLY A 13 -4.19 9.76 8.43
C GLY A 13 -4.75 10.04 7.02
N GLN A 14 -3.94 9.82 5.98
CA GLN A 14 -4.36 9.91 4.58
C GLN A 14 -4.61 8.53 3.99
N THR A 15 -5.59 8.41 3.11
CA THR A 15 -5.91 7.15 2.44
C THR A 15 -5.17 7.08 1.13
N TYR A 16 -4.29 6.10 0.99
CA TYR A 16 -3.54 5.84 -0.23
C TYR A 16 -4.04 4.58 -0.89
N THR A 17 -3.91 4.54 -2.21
CA THR A 17 -4.22 3.38 -3.03
C THR A 17 -2.96 2.88 -3.69
N GLY A 18 -2.71 1.59 -3.61
CA GLY A 18 -1.59 0.96 -4.28
C GLY A 18 -1.90 -0.46 -4.69
N THR A 19 -0.92 -1.12 -5.28
CA THR A 19 -1.08 -2.47 -5.80
C THR A 19 -0.19 -3.42 -5.01
N ILE A 20 -0.71 -4.59 -4.62
CA ILE A 20 0.09 -5.60 -3.93
C ILE A 20 1.16 -6.12 -4.89
N ALA A 21 2.42 -5.79 -4.64
CA ALA A 21 3.55 -6.33 -5.39
C ALA A 21 4.12 -7.60 -4.75
N LYS A 22 3.97 -7.78 -3.43
CA LYS A 22 4.33 -9.02 -2.75
C LYS A 22 3.46 -9.27 -1.54
N SER A 23 3.06 -10.52 -1.34
CA SER A 23 2.32 -10.99 -0.17
C SER A 23 3.26 -11.72 0.78
N TYR A 24 3.29 -11.30 2.04
CA TYR A 24 3.95 -11.99 3.14
C TYR A 24 2.90 -12.63 4.07
N THR A 25 3.34 -13.52 4.94
CA THR A 25 2.48 -14.24 5.89
C THR A 25 1.62 -13.34 6.78
N ASN A 26 2.11 -12.15 7.17
CA ASN A 26 1.37 -11.18 8.00
C ASN A 26 1.37 -9.73 7.46
N SER A 27 1.94 -9.51 6.28
CA SER A 27 2.05 -8.17 5.68
C SER A 27 1.93 -8.22 4.15
N TYR A 28 1.64 -7.09 3.53
CA TYR A 28 1.66 -6.89 2.10
C TYR A 28 2.69 -5.80 1.75
N LEU A 29 3.53 -6.09 0.76
CA LEU A 29 4.31 -5.07 0.06
C LEU A 29 3.40 -4.47 -0.99
N ILE A 30 3.04 -3.21 -0.77
CA ILE A 30 2.21 -2.43 -1.66
C ILE A 30 3.13 -1.48 -2.40
N ASN A 31 3.13 -1.62 -3.71
CA ASN A 31 3.76 -0.68 -4.60
C ASN A 31 2.68 0.32 -5.00
N PHE A 32 2.83 1.55 -4.56
CA PHE A 32 1.81 2.59 -4.72
C PHE A 32 2.47 3.80 -5.35
N ASN A 33 1.78 4.44 -6.28
CA ASN A 33 2.29 5.63 -6.94
C ASN A 33 1.49 6.82 -6.42
N SER A 34 2.09 7.58 -5.52
CA SER A 34 1.46 8.80 -4.98
C SER A 34 1.73 9.98 -5.90
N THR A 35 0.77 10.90 -6.01
CA THR A 35 0.99 12.22 -6.62
C THR A 35 1.56 13.22 -5.61
N ASP A 36 1.57 12.87 -4.32
CA ASP A 36 2.08 13.70 -3.22
C ASP A 36 3.60 13.59 -3.08
N PRO A 37 4.35 14.69 -3.27
CA PRO A 37 5.82 14.67 -3.23
C PRO A 37 6.39 14.24 -1.87
N GLU A 38 5.72 14.55 -0.76
CA GLU A 38 6.15 14.10 0.58
C GLU A 38 6.13 12.58 0.74
N ILE A 39 5.16 11.92 0.11
CA ILE A 39 4.99 10.47 0.20
C ILE A 39 5.91 9.77 -0.79
N ILE A 40 6.13 10.36 -1.97
CA ILE A 40 7.13 9.89 -2.93
C ILE A 40 8.52 9.89 -2.27
N ASP A 41 8.89 10.95 -1.58
CA ASP A 41 10.21 11.10 -0.93
C ASP A 41 10.35 10.17 0.29
N LYS A 42 9.31 10.08 1.12
CA LYS A 42 9.37 9.33 2.39
C LYS A 42 9.22 7.81 2.21
N TYR A 43 8.40 7.38 1.24
CA TYR A 43 8.08 5.97 1.02
C TYR A 43 8.64 5.40 -0.29
N HIS A 44 9.22 6.21 -1.17
CA HIS A 44 9.81 5.75 -2.43
C HIS A 44 8.86 4.81 -3.22
N ASN A 45 7.56 5.11 -3.23
CA ASN A 45 6.51 4.34 -3.90
C ASN A 45 6.35 2.88 -3.39
N LYS A 46 6.91 2.55 -2.22
CA LYS A 46 6.88 1.21 -1.62
C LYS A 46 6.55 1.29 -0.14
N VAL A 47 5.50 0.60 0.27
CA VAL A 47 5.17 0.46 1.69
C VAL A 47 4.89 -0.99 2.04
N ILE A 48 5.35 -1.40 3.22
CA ILE A 48 4.99 -2.68 3.80
C ILE A 48 3.94 -2.39 4.87
N ILE A 49 2.71 -2.84 4.65
CA ILE A 49 1.62 -2.71 5.61
C ILE A 49 1.12 -4.08 6.03
N SER A 50 0.81 -4.21 7.31
CA SER A 50 0.16 -5.42 7.83
C SER A 50 -1.20 -5.64 7.16
N GLN A 51 -1.53 -6.90 6.87
CA GLN A 51 -2.78 -7.29 6.21
C GLN A 51 -4.02 -6.76 6.93
N LYS A 52 -3.95 -6.65 8.27
CA LYS A 52 -5.02 -6.11 9.13
C LYS A 52 -5.34 -4.64 8.89
N LYS A 53 -4.39 -3.88 8.34
CA LYS A 53 -4.52 -2.43 8.07
C LYS A 53 -4.69 -2.11 6.58
N VAL A 54 -4.78 -3.13 5.74
CA VAL A 54 -5.03 -3.01 4.31
C VAL A 54 -6.48 -3.38 4.03
N GLN A 55 -7.13 -2.58 3.19
CA GLN A 55 -8.47 -2.87 2.68
C GLN A 55 -8.39 -3.16 1.17
N ALA A 56 -9.05 -4.22 0.71
CA ALA A 56 -9.15 -4.47 -0.72
C ALA A 56 -10.16 -3.50 -1.30
N VAL A 57 -9.78 -2.76 -2.33
CA VAL A 57 -10.75 -2.00 -3.13
C VAL A 57 -11.29 -2.97 -4.17
N LYS A 58 -12.59 -3.24 -4.11
CA LYS A 58 -13.28 -4.20 -5.00
C LYS A 58 -13.77 -3.51 -6.26
#